data_AF-A0A3D1BV07-F1
#
_entry.id   AF-A0A3D1BV07-F1
#
_cell.length_a   1.000
_cell.length_b   1.000
_cell.length_c   1.000
_cell.angle_alpha   90.00
_cell.angle_beta   90.00
_cell.angle_gamma   90.00
#
_symmetry.space_group_name_H-M   'P 1'
#
loop_
_entity.id
_entity.type
_entity.pdbx_description
1 polymer ?
#
loop_
_entity_poly.entity_id
_entity_poly.type
_entity_poly.pdbx_seq_one_letter_code
_entity_poly.pdbx_strand_id
1 'polypeptide(L)' 'MKFDVQVYAKKRTTRLEYAVDLVLGNILGLSYIITNLPDDSIPLINYSDDRSIGGVFIQPEGILFEKG' A
#
# COMPACT_ATOMS: atom_id res chain seq x y z
N MET A 1 -13.11 6.71 -11.48
CA MET A 1 -12.31 7.66 -10.67
C MET A 1 -10.86 7.26 -10.85
N LYS A 2 -9.97 8.18 -11.20
CA LYS A 2 -8.55 7.86 -11.46
C LYS A 2 -7.80 8.00 -10.13
N PHE A 3 -7.08 6.95 -9.73
CA PHE A 3 -6.22 6.97 -8.54
C PHE A 3 -4.77 7.23 -8.99
N ASP A 4 -4.00 7.94 -8.16
CA ASP A 4 -2.58 8.22 -8.42
C ASP A 4 -1.70 7.00 -8.14
N VAL A 5 -2.11 6.19 -7.16
CA VAL A 5 -1.38 5.00 -6.71
C VAL A 5 -2.36 3.96 -6.15
N GLN A 6 -1.99 2.69 -6.25
CA GLN A 6 -2.71 1.58 -5.62
C GLN A 6 -1.81 0.84 -4.64
N VAL A 7 -2.41 0.35 -3.57
CA VAL A 7 -1.75 -0.46 -2.55
C VAL A 7 -2.35 -1.85 -2.61
N TYR A 8 -1.56 -2.81 -3.07
CA TYR A 8 -1.95 -4.21 -3.07
C TYR A 8 -1.80 -4.81 -1.67
N ALA A 9 -2.89 -5.38 -1.16
CA ALA A 9 -2.90 -6.11 0.09
C ALA A 9 -3.96 -7.22 0.07
N LYS A 10 -3.62 -8.40 0.60
CA LYS A 10 -4.57 -9.52 0.73
C LYS A 10 -5.69 -9.25 1.74
N LYS A 11 -5.42 -8.40 2.73
CA LYS A 11 -6.37 -8.03 3.78
C LYS A 11 -6.34 -6.52 4.00
N ARG A 12 -7.53 -5.93 4.02
CA ARG A 12 -7.74 -4.54 4.39
C ARG A 12 -7.90 -4.46 5.91
N THR A 13 -6.93 -3.88 6.60
CA THR A 13 -6.92 -3.75 8.06
C THR A 13 -6.96 -2.28 8.45
N THR A 14 -7.55 -1.94 9.61
CA THR A 14 -7.60 -0.56 10.09
C THR A 14 -6.22 0.07 10.24
N ARG A 15 -5.20 -0.72 10.61
CA ARG A 15 -3.81 -0.26 10.68
C ARG A 15 -3.26 0.10 9.30
N LEU A 16 -3.52 -0.74 8.29
CA LEU A 16 -3.13 -0.46 6.92
C LEU A 16 -3.82 0.80 6.41
N GLU A 17 -5.13 0.90 6.61
CA GLU A 17 -5.89 2.09 6.21
C GLU A 17 -5.31 3.36 6.84
N TYR A 18 -5.11 3.36 8.17
CA TYR A 18 -4.50 4.48 8.88
C TYR A 18 -3.13 4.87 8.31
N ALA A 19 -2.25 3.89 8.08
CA ALA A 19 -0.90 4.16 7.57
C ALA A 19 -0.94 4.75 6.16
N VAL A 20 -1.80 4.22 5.29
CA VAL A 20 -1.92 4.67 3.90
C VAL A 20 -2.62 6.03 3.84
N ASP A 21 -3.65 6.27 4.64
CA ASP A 21 -4.33 7.56 4.77
C ASP A 21 -3.34 8.63 5.23
N LEU A 22 -2.55 8.33 6.26
CA LEU A 22 -1.57 9.26 6.80
C LEU A 22 -0.49 9.62 5.77
N VAL A 23 0.10 8.61 5.13
CA VAL A 23 1.25 8.83 4.24
C VAL A 23 0.80 9.32 2.85
N LEU A 24 -0.08 8.58 2.18
CA LEU A 24 -0.48 8.89 0.81
C LEU A 24 -1.48 10.04 0.78
N GLY A 25 -2.52 9.98 1.63
CA GLY A 25 -3.55 11.01 1.67
C GLY A 25 -3.06 12.31 2.33
N ASN A 26 -2.67 12.27 3.60
CA ASN A 26 -2.45 13.47 4.40
C ASN A 26 -1.08 14.13 4.15
N ILE A 27 0.00 13.35 4.02
CA ILE A 27 1.35 13.90 3.82
C ILE A 27 1.61 14.20 2.34
N LEU A 28 1.29 13.27 1.44
CA LEU A 28 1.62 13.39 0.02
C LEU A 28 0.49 13.99 -0.83
N GLY A 29 -0.74 14.06 -0.32
CA GLY A 29 -1.89 14.60 -1.07
C GLY A 29 -2.34 13.74 -2.26
N LEU A 30 -2.03 12.44 -2.24
CA LEU A 30 -2.32 11.50 -3.33
C LEU A 30 -3.67 10.82 -3.13
N SER A 31 -4.41 10.66 -4.22
CA SER A 31 -5.55 9.77 -4.28
C SER A 31 -5.08 8.32 -4.42
N TYR A 32 -5.64 7.41 -3.61
CA TYR A 32 -5.21 6.01 -3.62
C TYR A 32 -6.36 5.02 -3.48
N ILE A 33 -6.07 3.77 -3.80
CA ILE A 33 -6.96 2.62 -3.53
C ILE A 33 -6.20 1.46 -2.90
N ILE A 34 -6.77 0.86 -1.86
CA ILE A 34 -6.31 -0.44 -1.34
C ILE A 34 -7.10 -1.53 -2.06
N THR A 35 -6.42 -2.44 -2.74
CA THR A 35 -7.04 -3.47 -3.59
C THR A 35 -6.33 -4.83 -3.44
N ASN A 36 -7.04 -5.90 -3.75
CA ASN A 36 -6.49 -7.25 -3.93
C ASN A 36 -6.42 -7.66 -5.42
N LEU A 37 -6.85 -6.77 -6.31
CA LEU A 37 -6.86 -6.93 -7.76
C LEU A 37 -6.23 -5.66 -8.35
N PRO A 38 -4.90 -5.63 -8.52
CA PRO A 38 -4.22 -4.44 -9.01
C PRO A 38 -4.48 -4.22 -10.51
N ASP A 39 -4.45 -2.96 -10.93
CA ASP A 39 -4.56 -2.53 -12.33
C ASP A 39 -3.18 -2.08 -12.84
N ASP A 40 -2.64 -2.74 -13.86
CA ASP A 40 -1.28 -2.46 -14.39
C ASP A 40 -1.09 -1.02 -14.90
N SER A 41 -2.17 -0.27 -15.13
CA SER A 41 -2.12 1.13 -15.54
C SER A 41 -1.84 2.12 -14.41
N ILE A 42 -1.85 1.67 -13.14
CA ILE A 42 -1.68 2.51 -11.94
C ILE A 42 -0.41 2.09 -11.18
N PRO A 43 0.46 3.03 -10.79
CA PRO A 43 1.62 2.73 -9.95
C PRO A 43 1.24 1.92 -8.70
N LEU A 44 2.03 0.88 -8.42
CA LEU A 44 1.69 -0.14 -7.43
C LEU A 44 2.68 -0.18 -6.27
N ILE A 45 2.15 -0.08 -5.05
CA ILE A 45 2.83 -0.43 -3.81
C ILE A 45 2.35 -1.82 -3.41
N ASN A 46 3.25 -2.79 -3.37
CA ASN A 46 2.95 -4.12 -2.88
C ASN A 46 3.17 -4.17 -1.36
N TYR A 47 2.06 -4.09 -0.61
CA TYR A 47 2.01 -4.26 0.84
C TYR A 47 1.54 -5.67 1.18
N SER A 48 2.32 -6.66 0.75
CA SER A 48 2.05 -8.06 1.02
C SER A 48 3.34 -8.89 1.04
N ASP A 49 3.20 -10.16 1.43
CA ASP A 49 4.22 -11.18 1.32
C ASP A 49 4.30 -11.80 -0.09
N ASP A 50 3.37 -11.48 -0.99
CA ASP A 50 3.29 -12.04 -2.33
C ASP A 50 4.25 -11.32 -3.29
N ARG A 51 5.37 -11.97 -3.59
CA ARG A 51 6.39 -11.47 -4.52
C ARG A 51 6.05 -11.66 -5.99
N SER A 52 4.96 -12.36 -6.32
CA SER A 52 4.54 -12.53 -7.71
C SER A 52 3.87 -11.28 -8.29
N ILE A 53 3.37 -10.40 -7.42
CA ILE A 53 2.75 -9.13 -7.79
C ILE A 53 3.83 -8.04 -7.86
N GLY A 54 3.94 -7.34 -8.99
CA GLY A 54 4.95 -6.31 -9.21
C GLY A 54 4.82 -5.05 -8.33
N GLY A 55 5.65 -4.05 -8.59
CA GLY A 55 5.59 -2.74 -7.91
C GLY A 55 6.67 -2.52 -6.84
N VAL A 56 6.54 -1.42 -6.09
CA VAL A 56 7.42 -1.09 -4.97
C VAL A 56 7.02 -1.95 -3.77
N PHE A 57 7.93 -2.82 -3.34
CA PHE A 57 7.70 -3.70 -2.20
C PHE A 57 7.97 -2.98 -0.89
N ILE A 58 6.97 -2.98 0.01
CA ILE A 58 7.12 -2.54 1.38
C ILE A 58 6.88 -3.76 2.26
N GLN A 59 7.95 -4.33 2.83
CA GLN A 59 7.80 -5.42 3.78
C GLN A 59 7.23 -4.88 5.09
N PRO A 60 6.03 -5.33 5.53
CA PRO A 60 5.40 -4.83 6.75
C PRO A 60 6.22 -5.17 8.01
N GLU A 61 7.03 -6.24 7.95
CA GLU A 61 7.82 -6.69 9.09
C GLU A 61 8.99 -5.74 9.41
N GLY A 62 9.62 -5.11 8.40
CA GLY A 62 10.82 -4.31 8.60
C GLY A 62 10.58 -2.94 9.24
N ILE A 63 9.38 -2.38 9.12
CA ILE A 63 9.05 -1.03 9.61
C ILE A 63 8.43 -1.06 11.01
N LEU A 64 7.91 -2.22 11.46
CA LEU A 64 7.06 -2.33 12.65
C LEU A 64 7.67 -3.15 13.80
N PHE A 65 8.87 -3.71 13.61
CA PHE A 65 9.64 -4.34 14.67
C PHE A 65 10.95 -3.57 14.93
N GLU A 66 10.84 -2.28 15.30
CA GLU A 66 11.88 -1.69 16.14
C GLU A 66 11.88 -2.47 17.47
N LYS A 67 13.00 -3.14 17.77
CA LYS A 67 13.29 -3.68 19.10
C LYS A 67 14.23 -2.71 19.84
N GLY A 68 13.83 -1.45 19.90
CA GLY A 68 14.49 -0.39 20.65
C GLY A 68 13.48 0.33 21.52
#